data_AF-A0A1F9N175-F1
#
_entry.id   AF-A0A1F9N175-F1
#
_cell.length_a   1.000
_cell.length_b   1.000
_cell.length_c   1.000
_cell.angle_alpha   90.00
_cell.angle_beta   90.00
_cell.angle_gamma   90.00
#
_symmetry.space_group_name_H-M   'P 1'
#
loop_
_entity.id
_entity.type
_entity.pdbx_description
1 polymer ?
#
loop_
_entity_poly.entity_id
_entity_poly.type
_entity_poly.pdbx_seq_one_letter_code
_entity_poly.pdbx_strand_id
1 'polypeptide(L)'
;MGFDQVADATRWRFGLFVTASVVTLIWVTMAVIESGEPWEAYQAELASSGLWPRSVNRGVLEVDVAMGSQHRTDRCRSCHLGMELEAEPGAQRQAPHTAHPGRLLTQHSPEQHGCAICHGGTAQALEPSVAHALVGTTQHDPMMQQPYVQASCIQCHLPGAVVGSERLARGARLYLTLGCGMCHSLKADGRGGWDYGPDLRRMGRHGDRYLRQSLLDPAANFAGTTMPSYQSSLGENPEILSDLLTYLHALTLPRLKDPGIDGLYARPCTTCHAGLGGAAVGTIRHQCVWINEEQEQLRCQSCHTGELPVEVSFAGFCPVVREHRGGCFACHTGYGG
;
A
#
# COMPACT_ATOMS: atom_id res chain seq x y z
N MET A 1 66.41 3.65 56.80
CA MET A 1 65.76 3.42 55.49
C MET A 1 64.34 2.97 55.79
N GLY A 2 63.37 3.88 55.78
CA GLY A 2 62.05 3.57 56.34
C GLY A 2 61.03 4.65 56.07
N PHE A 3 60.91 5.08 54.82
CA PHE A 3 59.80 5.92 54.35
C PHE A 3 59.66 5.64 52.85
N ASP A 4 58.61 4.88 52.47
CA ASP A 4 57.86 5.10 51.21
C ASP A 4 56.77 4.05 50.94
N GLN A 5 56.71 2.93 51.69
CA GLN A 5 55.70 1.89 51.41
C GLN A 5 54.24 2.36 51.58
N VAL A 6 53.96 3.28 52.51
CA VAL A 6 52.61 3.83 52.72
C VAL A 6 52.25 4.88 51.66
N ALA A 7 53.23 5.66 51.21
CA ALA A 7 53.05 6.65 50.14
C ALA A 7 52.79 5.94 48.80
N ASP A 8 53.54 4.88 48.49
CA ASP A 8 53.32 4.06 47.29
C ASP A 8 51.96 3.36 47.30
N ALA A 9 51.54 2.79 48.44
CA ALA A 9 50.21 2.17 48.55
C ALA A 9 49.08 3.19 48.33
N THR A 10 49.25 4.43 48.80
CA THR A 10 48.27 5.51 48.62
C THR A 10 48.22 5.98 47.16
N ARG A 11 49.38 6.11 46.50
CA ARG A 11 49.48 6.45 45.07
C ARG A 11 48.87 5.37 44.19
N TRP A 12 49.09 4.08 44.50
CA TRP A 12 48.46 2.96 43.81
C TRP A 12 46.94 2.93 43.97
N ARG A 13 46.43 3.15 45.19
CA ARG A 13 44.99 3.22 45.46
C ARG A 13 44.33 4.40 44.74
N PHE A 14 45.01 5.56 44.72
CA PHE A 14 44.54 6.73 43.97
C PHE A 14 44.55 6.47 42.46
N GLY A 15 45.62 5.86 41.93
CA GLY A 15 45.70 5.45 40.52
C GLY A 15 44.56 4.50 40.13
N LEU A 16 44.32 3.46 40.92
CA LEU A 16 43.21 2.52 40.71
C LEU A 16 41.85 3.21 40.76
N PHE A 17 41.64 4.13 41.70
CA PHE A 17 40.40 4.91 41.79
C PHE A 17 40.18 5.75 40.53
N VAL A 18 41.20 6.50 40.08
CA VAL A 18 41.12 7.32 38.86
C VAL A 18 40.85 6.46 37.64
N THR A 19 41.56 5.33 37.47
CA THR A 19 41.33 4.41 36.35
C THR A 19 39.91 3.85 36.38
N ALA A 20 39.41 3.41 37.54
CA ALA A 20 38.05 2.91 37.68
C ALA A 20 37.01 4.00 37.38
N SER A 21 37.22 5.24 37.83
CA SER A 21 36.33 6.37 37.52
C SER A 21 36.29 6.68 36.03
N VAL A 22 37.44 6.67 35.35
CA VAL A 22 37.51 6.90 33.90
C VAL A 22 36.81 5.78 33.13
N VAL A 23 37.04 4.52 33.51
CA VAL A 23 36.36 3.36 32.90
C VAL A 23 34.85 3.48 33.08
N THR A 24 34.36 3.76 34.29
CA THR A 24 32.93 3.96 34.55
C THR A 24 32.36 5.12 33.73
N LEU A 25 33.07 6.24 33.60
CA LEU A 25 32.63 7.37 32.78
C LEU A 25 32.48 6.97 31.31
N ILE A 26 33.43 6.19 30.77
CA ILE A 26 33.36 5.65 29.41
C ILE A 26 32.13 4.76 29.25
N TRP A 27 31.90 3.81 30.17
CA TRP A 27 30.72 2.94 30.14
C TRP A 27 29.41 3.72 30.21
N VAL A 28 29.31 4.72 31.09
CA VAL A 28 28.12 5.58 31.20
C VAL A 28 27.91 6.37 29.91
N THR A 29 28.98 6.90 29.31
CA THR A 29 28.90 7.66 28.06
C THR A 29 28.46 6.78 26.90
N MET A 30 29.02 5.56 26.79
CA MET A 30 28.61 4.59 25.78
C MET A 30 27.15 4.17 25.97
N ALA A 31 26.71 3.89 27.20
CA ALA A 31 25.32 3.54 27.49
C ALA A 31 24.35 4.68 27.14
N VAL A 32 24.73 5.94 27.40
CA VAL A 32 23.92 7.11 27.01
C VAL A 32 23.84 7.24 25.47
N ILE A 33 24.96 7.07 24.77
CA ILE A 33 24.99 7.11 23.29
C ILE A 33 24.16 5.97 22.70
N GLU A 34 24.25 4.76 23.25
CA GLU A 34 23.47 3.60 22.81
C GLU A 34 21.97 3.70 23.16
N SER A 35 21.61 4.50 24.18
CA SER A 35 20.21 4.72 24.56
C SER A 35 19.47 5.77 23.72
N GLY A 36 20.18 6.48 22.83
CA GLY A 36 19.58 7.49 21.97
C GLY A 36 18.61 6.87 20.97
N GLU A 37 17.39 7.39 20.91
CA GLU A 37 16.40 6.93 19.95
C GLU A 37 16.81 7.32 18.52
N PRO A 38 16.65 6.45 17.50
CA PRO A 38 17.13 6.70 16.14
C PRO A 38 16.66 8.03 15.52
N TRP A 39 15.45 8.48 15.85
CA TRP A 39 14.87 9.72 15.32
C TRP A 39 15.62 10.98 15.76
N GLU A 40 16.29 10.97 16.91
CA GLU A 40 17.03 12.13 17.43
C GLU A 40 18.20 12.50 16.52
N ALA A 41 18.93 11.48 16.06
CA ALA A 41 20.07 11.65 15.15
C ALA A 41 19.62 12.25 13.81
N TYR A 42 18.51 11.74 13.25
CA TYR A 42 17.98 12.26 11.98
C TYR A 42 17.49 13.71 12.10
N GLN A 43 16.80 14.05 13.20
CA GLN A 43 16.38 15.44 13.41
C GLN A 43 17.56 16.39 13.65
N ALA A 44 18.60 15.93 14.35
CA ALA A 44 19.82 16.72 14.54
C ALA A 44 20.55 16.98 13.21
N GLU A 45 20.63 15.97 12.34
CA GLU A 45 21.21 16.09 11.00
C GLU A 45 20.47 17.14 10.17
N LEU A 46 19.13 17.03 10.07
CA LEU A 46 18.31 17.98 9.30
C LEU A 46 18.35 19.40 9.88
N ALA A 47 18.41 19.52 11.21
CA ALA A 47 18.55 20.81 11.86
C ALA A 47 19.90 21.46 11.53
N SER A 48 20.98 20.68 11.50
CA SER A 48 22.33 21.17 11.17
C SER A 48 22.46 21.62 9.72
N SER A 49 21.64 21.07 8.81
CA SER A 49 21.62 21.46 7.40
C SER A 49 20.88 22.78 7.14
N GLY A 50 20.25 23.38 8.16
CA GLY A 50 19.46 24.61 8.02
C GLY A 50 18.13 24.43 7.26
N LEU A 51 17.70 23.19 7.01
CA LEU A 51 16.50 22.85 6.25
C LEU A 51 15.30 22.51 7.16
N TRP A 52 15.38 22.85 8.45
CA TRP A 52 14.33 22.55 9.40
C TRP A 52 13.00 23.25 9.06
N PRO A 53 11.86 22.52 8.97
CA PRO A 53 10.56 23.14 8.73
C PRO A 53 10.17 24.12 9.85
N ARG A 54 9.80 25.35 9.49
CA ARG A 54 9.57 26.45 10.47
C ARG A 54 8.43 26.18 11.46
N SER A 55 7.48 25.32 11.12
CA SER A 55 6.25 25.06 11.89
C SER A 55 6.26 23.74 12.65
N VAL A 56 7.39 23.03 12.68
CA VAL A 56 7.47 21.69 13.30
C VAL A 56 8.40 21.73 14.51
N ASN A 57 7.88 21.29 15.66
CA ASN A 57 8.68 21.13 16.86
C ASN A 57 9.56 19.89 16.77
N ARG A 58 10.74 19.92 17.41
CA ARG A 58 11.57 18.72 17.57
C ARG A 58 10.88 17.73 18.52
N GLY A 59 11.12 16.44 18.30
CA GLY A 59 10.55 15.36 19.10
C GLY A 59 9.85 14.30 18.27
N VAL A 60 9.22 13.36 18.95
CA VAL A 60 8.35 12.36 18.33
C VAL A 60 7.12 13.09 17.76
N LEU A 61 6.94 12.99 16.45
CA LEU A 61 5.82 13.57 15.73
C LEU A 61 4.79 12.49 15.49
N GLU A 62 3.65 12.63 16.13
CA GLU A 62 2.57 11.65 16.13
C GLU A 62 1.31 12.22 15.47
N VAL A 63 0.70 11.44 14.60
CA VAL A 63 -0.62 11.73 14.04
C VAL A 63 -1.54 10.51 14.21
N ASP A 64 -2.74 10.74 14.73
CA ASP A 64 -3.78 9.73 14.78
C ASP A 64 -4.65 9.80 13.54
N VAL A 65 -4.56 8.76 12.71
CA VAL A 65 -5.27 8.65 11.45
C VAL A 65 -6.52 7.78 11.63
N ALA A 66 -7.67 8.32 11.26
CA ALA A 66 -8.90 7.54 11.19
C ALA A 66 -8.91 6.59 9.98
N MET A 67 -9.10 5.30 10.22
CA MET A 67 -9.25 4.24 9.23
C MET A 67 -10.61 3.56 9.42
N GLY A 68 -11.68 4.17 8.89
CA GLY A 68 -13.05 3.71 9.13
C GLY A 68 -13.43 3.91 10.59
N SER A 69 -13.73 2.84 11.31
CA SER A 69 -14.04 2.86 12.76
C SER A 69 -12.82 2.69 13.67
N GLN A 70 -11.62 2.52 13.11
CA GLN A 70 -10.38 2.33 13.85
C GLN A 70 -9.48 3.56 13.74
N HIS A 71 -8.59 3.74 14.72
CA HIS A 71 -7.55 4.76 14.69
C HIS A 71 -6.19 4.07 14.62
N ARG A 72 -5.30 4.60 13.78
CA ARG A 72 -3.89 4.19 13.72
C ARG A 72 -3.00 5.40 13.97
N THR A 73 -2.09 5.24 14.91
CA THR A 73 -1.05 6.21 15.21
C THR A 73 0.10 6.07 14.23
N ASP A 74 0.52 7.16 13.60
CA ASP A 74 1.65 7.23 12.67
C ASP A 74 2.72 8.20 13.18
N ARG A 75 3.97 7.72 13.20
CA ARG A 75 5.14 8.44 13.69
C ARG A 75 6.25 8.60 12.66
N CYS A 76 6.00 8.28 11.39
CA CYS A 76 7.02 8.27 10.34
C CYS A 76 7.70 9.64 10.17
N ARG A 77 6.96 10.72 10.41
CA ARG A 77 7.46 12.10 10.36
C ARG A 77 8.53 12.40 11.40
N SER A 78 8.65 11.59 12.46
CA SER A 78 9.72 11.77 13.45
C SER A 78 11.10 11.65 12.81
N CYS A 79 11.25 10.81 11.77
CA CYS A 79 12.49 10.65 11.02
C CYS A 79 12.42 11.32 9.63
N HIS A 80 11.27 11.21 8.94
CA HIS A 80 11.10 11.59 7.53
C HIS A 80 10.69 13.05 7.29
N LEU A 81 11.22 13.99 8.08
CA LEU A 81 10.90 15.42 7.91
C LEU A 81 11.32 16.00 6.56
N GLY A 82 12.35 15.41 5.92
CA GLY A 82 12.78 15.83 4.59
C GLY A 82 11.71 15.68 3.51
N MET A 83 10.67 14.87 3.75
CA MET A 83 9.59 14.65 2.78
C MET A 83 8.80 15.93 2.44
N GLU A 84 8.76 16.89 3.37
CA GLU A 84 8.04 18.16 3.24
C GLU A 84 8.85 19.22 2.47
N LEU A 85 10.14 18.95 2.23
CA LEU A 85 10.98 19.83 1.44
C LEU A 85 10.56 19.78 -0.03
N GLU A 86 10.69 20.91 -0.72
CA GLU A 86 10.52 20.93 -2.17
C GLU A 86 11.61 20.06 -2.83
N ALA A 87 11.19 19.31 -3.85
CA ALA A 87 12.07 18.50 -4.65
C ALA A 87 12.87 19.42 -5.59
N GLU A 88 14.10 19.75 -5.19
CA GLU A 88 15.00 20.56 -5.99
C GLU A 88 15.64 19.72 -7.11
N PRO A 89 15.59 20.17 -8.38
CA PRO A 89 16.23 19.47 -9.49
C PRO A 89 17.73 19.26 -9.23
N GLY A 90 18.18 17.99 -9.22
CA GLY A 90 19.58 17.62 -8.98
C GLY A 90 19.99 17.50 -7.51
N ALA A 91 19.13 17.85 -6.55
CA ALA A 91 19.40 17.59 -5.13
C ALA A 91 19.17 16.12 -4.79
N GLN A 92 20.25 15.37 -4.61
CA GLN A 92 20.18 13.98 -4.16
C GLN A 92 20.33 13.90 -2.64
N ARG A 93 19.21 13.92 -1.92
CA ARG A 93 19.18 13.64 -0.48
C ARG A 93 18.84 12.16 -0.26
N GLN A 94 19.54 11.52 0.67
CA GLN A 94 19.27 10.14 1.04
C GLN A 94 18.14 10.07 2.09
N ALA A 95 17.44 8.94 2.14
CA ALA A 95 16.46 8.70 3.20
C ALA A 95 17.16 8.79 4.58
N PRO A 96 16.53 9.41 5.58
CA PRO A 96 15.13 9.84 5.61
C PRO A 96 14.87 11.29 5.14
N HIS A 97 15.89 12.01 4.64
CA HIS A 97 15.80 13.44 4.27
C HIS A 97 15.37 13.70 2.82
N THR A 98 14.98 12.67 2.08
CA THR A 98 14.50 12.78 0.70
C THR A 98 13.13 13.46 0.64
N ALA A 99 12.95 14.38 -0.31
CA ALA A 99 11.65 14.99 -0.61
C ALA A 99 10.66 13.94 -1.14
N HIS A 100 9.36 14.11 -0.84
CA HIS A 100 8.35 13.20 -1.38
C HIS A 100 8.27 13.33 -2.91
N PRO A 101 8.18 12.22 -3.67
CA PRO A 101 8.05 12.30 -5.12
C PRO A 101 6.68 12.85 -5.54
N GLY A 102 6.68 13.69 -6.58
CA GLY A 102 5.44 14.25 -7.13
C GLY A 102 4.73 15.23 -6.19
N ARG A 103 3.41 15.31 -6.29
CA ARG A 103 2.57 16.25 -5.52
C ARG A 103 1.47 15.56 -4.70
N LEU A 104 1.61 14.27 -4.40
CA LEU A 104 0.56 13.51 -3.69
C LEU A 104 0.27 14.10 -2.31
N LEU A 105 1.30 14.59 -1.60
CA LEU A 105 1.13 15.20 -0.28
C LEU A 105 0.37 16.54 -0.30
N THR A 106 0.23 17.20 -1.47
CA THR A 106 -0.63 18.38 -1.58
C THR A 106 -2.12 18.03 -1.58
N GLN A 107 -2.45 16.77 -1.94
CA GLN A 107 -3.82 16.25 -1.93
C GLN A 107 -4.08 15.40 -0.67
N HIS A 108 -3.05 14.75 -0.14
CA HIS A 108 -3.10 13.91 1.04
C HIS A 108 -2.05 14.39 2.05
N SER A 109 -2.42 15.37 2.86
CA SER A 109 -1.49 15.89 3.88
C SER A 109 -1.16 14.79 4.91
N PRO A 110 0.14 14.60 5.25
CA PRO A 110 0.57 13.65 6.27
C PRO A 110 -0.05 13.87 7.65
N GLU A 111 -0.37 15.12 8.01
CA GLU A 111 -1.06 15.50 9.25
C GLU A 111 -2.48 14.96 9.35
N GLN A 112 -3.08 14.55 8.24
CA GLN A 112 -4.46 14.07 8.20
C GLN A 112 -4.55 12.58 7.83
N HIS A 113 -3.61 12.10 7.01
CA HIS A 113 -3.67 10.77 6.43
C HIS A 113 -2.59 9.82 6.96
N GLY A 114 -1.54 10.36 7.59
CA GLY A 114 -0.33 9.60 7.90
C GLY A 114 0.37 9.07 6.64
N CYS A 115 1.48 8.37 6.85
CA CYS A 115 2.31 7.80 5.80
C CYS A 115 1.93 6.33 5.54
N ALA A 116 1.60 5.59 6.60
CA ALA A 116 1.36 4.15 6.54
C ALA A 116 0.07 3.76 5.82
N ILE A 117 -0.86 4.69 5.59
CA ILE A 117 -2.01 4.43 4.72
C ILE A 117 -1.56 4.15 3.28
N CYS A 118 -0.56 4.88 2.79
CA CYS A 118 -0.02 4.69 1.43
C CYS A 118 1.10 3.67 1.40
N HIS A 119 1.96 3.72 2.43
CA HIS A 119 3.21 2.97 2.47
C HIS A 119 3.14 1.70 3.30
N GLY A 120 2.08 1.42 4.06
CA GLY A 120 2.09 0.33 5.02
C GLY A 120 3.15 0.54 6.11
N GLY A 121 3.70 -0.54 6.64
CA GLY A 121 4.67 -0.50 7.74
C GLY A 121 4.00 -0.36 9.11
N THR A 122 4.85 -0.44 10.13
CA THR A 122 4.43 -0.34 11.54
C THR A 122 4.55 1.10 11.98
N ALA A 123 3.56 1.89 11.59
CA ALA A 123 3.51 3.35 11.72
C ALA A 123 3.84 3.89 13.12
N GLN A 124 3.51 3.14 14.18
CA GLN A 124 3.73 3.54 15.57
C GLN A 124 5.17 3.30 16.08
N ALA A 125 5.98 2.55 15.35
CA ALA A 125 7.34 2.21 15.76
C ALA A 125 8.33 3.32 15.38
N LEU A 126 9.29 3.58 16.26
CA LEU A 126 10.38 4.53 16.04
C LEU A 126 11.70 3.84 15.69
N GLU A 127 11.79 2.54 15.99
CA GLU A 127 12.91 1.68 15.60
C GLU A 127 12.81 1.36 14.09
N PRO A 128 13.78 1.79 13.25
CA PRO A 128 13.68 1.67 11.79
C PRO A 128 13.47 0.24 11.30
N SER A 129 14.08 -0.73 11.98
CA SER A 129 13.95 -2.16 11.65
C SER A 129 12.54 -2.71 11.89
N VAL A 130 11.74 -2.02 12.71
CA VAL A 130 10.35 -2.35 13.02
C VAL A 130 9.39 -1.49 12.20
N ALA A 131 9.64 -0.18 12.11
CA ALA A 131 8.80 0.78 11.40
C ALA A 131 8.65 0.44 9.90
N HIS A 132 9.75 0.05 9.25
CA HIS A 132 9.79 -0.22 7.80
C HIS A 132 9.50 -1.66 7.42
N ALA A 133 9.20 -2.51 8.38
CA ALA A 133 9.50 -3.93 8.22
C ALA A 133 8.58 -4.61 7.16
N LEU A 134 8.99 -5.72 6.52
CA LEU A 134 9.89 -6.73 7.07
C LEU A 134 10.75 -7.45 6.02
N VAL A 135 12.05 -7.62 6.30
CA VAL A 135 12.80 -8.77 5.77
C VAL A 135 13.21 -9.65 6.94
N GLY A 136 12.52 -10.80 7.09
CA GLY A 136 12.70 -11.82 8.16
C GLY A 136 11.44 -12.06 9.03
N THR A 137 10.55 -11.07 9.12
CA THR A 137 9.25 -11.01 9.86
C THR A 137 9.34 -11.02 11.39
N THR A 138 8.44 -10.36 12.15
CA THR A 138 7.21 -10.91 12.79
C THR A 138 5.99 -9.95 12.85
N GLN A 139 5.79 -8.99 11.93
CA GLN A 139 4.67 -8.01 12.02
C GLN A 139 3.63 -8.05 10.88
N HIS A 140 2.43 -7.58 11.20
CA HIS A 140 1.36 -7.23 10.23
C HIS A 140 1.73 -5.90 9.54
N ASP A 141 1.31 -5.73 8.28
CA ASP A 141 1.45 -4.51 7.45
C ASP A 141 2.85 -4.19 6.92
N PRO A 142 3.35 -4.91 5.89
CA PRO A 142 4.66 -4.64 5.30
C PRO A 142 4.73 -3.26 4.66
N MET A 143 5.90 -2.61 4.72
CA MET A 143 6.11 -1.34 4.02
C MET A 143 6.18 -1.56 2.50
N MET A 144 5.24 -0.97 1.77
CA MET A 144 5.19 -0.90 0.32
C MET A 144 6.19 0.14 -0.20
N GLN A 145 7.05 -0.31 -1.11
CA GLN A 145 7.91 0.54 -1.92
C GLN A 145 7.33 0.68 -3.32
N GLN A 146 7.81 1.66 -4.08
CA GLN A 146 7.47 1.76 -5.50
C GLN A 146 7.89 0.46 -6.22
N PRO A 147 7.08 -0.05 -7.17
CA PRO A 147 5.84 0.53 -7.69
C PRO A 147 4.56 0.23 -6.89
N TYR A 148 4.64 -0.60 -5.84
CA TYR A 148 3.48 -1.18 -5.15
C TYR A 148 2.70 -0.22 -4.25
N VAL A 149 3.24 0.97 -3.97
CA VAL A 149 2.52 2.03 -3.23
C VAL A 149 1.16 2.34 -3.88
N GLN A 150 1.04 2.25 -5.20
CA GLN A 150 -0.24 2.47 -5.90
C GLN A 150 -1.36 1.49 -5.48
N ALA A 151 -1.01 0.34 -4.88
CA ALA A 151 -1.98 -0.60 -4.33
C ALA A 151 -2.88 0.06 -3.28
N SER A 152 -2.33 0.95 -2.45
CA SER A 152 -3.05 1.67 -1.38
C SER A 152 -4.17 2.57 -1.88
N CYS A 153 -4.11 3.04 -3.13
CA CYS A 153 -5.16 3.87 -3.70
C CYS A 153 -6.52 3.16 -3.63
N ILE A 154 -6.55 1.83 -3.68
CA ILE A 154 -7.77 1.03 -3.61
C ILE A 154 -8.54 1.21 -2.29
N GLN A 155 -7.88 1.62 -1.22
CA GLN A 155 -8.52 1.76 0.09
C GLN A 155 -9.62 2.84 0.07
N CYS A 156 -9.43 3.88 -0.75
CA CYS A 156 -10.35 5.02 -0.85
C CYS A 156 -10.89 5.27 -2.26
N HIS A 157 -10.17 4.82 -3.29
CA HIS A 157 -10.48 5.07 -4.69
C HIS A 157 -10.71 3.77 -5.46
N LEU A 158 -11.49 3.85 -6.53
CA LEU A 158 -11.55 2.76 -7.50
C LEU A 158 -10.24 2.75 -8.32
N PRO A 159 -9.76 1.57 -8.77
CA PRO A 159 -8.63 1.49 -9.69
C PRO A 159 -8.81 2.42 -10.90
N GLY A 160 -7.87 3.36 -11.10
CA GLY A 160 -7.88 4.31 -12.22
C GLY A 160 -8.71 5.58 -12.00
N ALA A 161 -9.33 5.75 -10.83
CA ALA A 161 -10.14 6.93 -10.52
C ALA A 161 -9.32 8.21 -10.30
N VAL A 162 -8.04 8.07 -9.93
CA VAL A 162 -7.17 9.17 -9.56
C VAL A 162 -5.79 9.02 -10.20
N VAL A 163 -5.10 10.14 -10.41
CA VAL A 163 -3.70 10.16 -10.86
C VAL A 163 -2.83 9.45 -9.82
N GLY A 164 -1.89 8.62 -10.27
CA GLY A 164 -1.07 7.77 -9.41
C GLY A 164 -1.68 6.40 -9.10
N SER A 165 -2.81 6.03 -9.73
CA SER A 165 -3.43 4.69 -9.61
C SER A 165 -3.41 3.90 -10.92
N GLU A 166 -2.55 4.28 -11.87
CA GLU A 166 -2.53 3.72 -13.22
C GLU A 166 -2.07 2.25 -13.25
N ARG A 167 -1.06 1.89 -12.46
CA ARG A 167 -0.61 0.50 -12.31
C ARG A 167 -1.68 -0.36 -11.67
N LEU A 168 -2.34 0.19 -10.64
CA LEU A 168 -3.46 -0.47 -9.99
C LEU A 168 -4.59 -0.77 -11.00
N ALA A 169 -4.91 0.19 -11.87
CA ALA A 169 -5.91 0.02 -12.92
C ALA A 169 -5.51 -1.06 -13.95
N ARG A 170 -4.26 -1.02 -14.42
CA ARG A 170 -3.74 -2.03 -15.38
C ARG A 170 -3.66 -3.41 -14.75
N GLY A 171 -3.28 -3.53 -13.48
CA GLY A 171 -3.30 -4.78 -12.74
C GLY A 171 -4.70 -5.36 -12.58
N ALA A 172 -5.69 -4.52 -12.24
CA ALA A 172 -7.09 -4.93 -12.18
C ALA A 172 -7.59 -5.45 -13.54
N ARG A 173 -7.15 -4.84 -14.64
CA ARG A 173 -7.43 -5.36 -16.00
C ARG A 173 -6.78 -6.72 -16.22
N LEU A 174 -5.48 -6.84 -15.95
CA LEU A 174 -4.73 -8.09 -16.14
C LEU A 174 -5.37 -9.24 -15.38
N TYR A 175 -5.83 -8.98 -14.15
CA TYR A 175 -6.58 -9.93 -13.34
C TYR A 175 -7.81 -10.51 -14.06
N LEU A 176 -8.56 -9.64 -14.76
CA LEU A 176 -9.73 -10.04 -15.53
C LEU A 176 -9.34 -10.75 -16.82
N THR A 177 -8.42 -10.19 -17.60
CA THR A 177 -8.07 -10.69 -18.94
C THR A 177 -7.27 -11.99 -18.90
N LEU A 178 -6.48 -12.21 -17.86
CA LEU A 178 -5.75 -13.47 -17.65
C LEU A 178 -6.62 -14.55 -16.99
N GLY A 179 -7.89 -14.25 -16.72
CA GLY A 179 -8.86 -15.19 -16.17
C GLY A 179 -8.60 -15.56 -14.70
N CYS A 180 -7.83 -14.77 -13.95
CA CYS A 180 -7.46 -15.08 -12.57
C CYS A 180 -8.70 -15.31 -11.69
N GLY A 181 -9.75 -14.50 -11.89
CA GLY A 181 -11.01 -14.59 -11.16
C GLY A 181 -11.84 -15.85 -11.40
N MET A 182 -11.50 -16.67 -12.41
CA MET A 182 -12.17 -17.96 -12.66
C MET A 182 -11.82 -18.99 -11.60
N CYS A 183 -10.55 -19.01 -11.17
CA CYS A 183 -10.07 -19.87 -10.10
C CYS A 183 -10.05 -19.13 -8.76
N HIS A 184 -9.68 -17.85 -8.75
CA HIS A 184 -9.55 -17.02 -7.56
C HIS A 184 -10.74 -16.06 -7.40
N SER A 185 -11.96 -16.57 -7.24
CA SER A 185 -13.13 -15.68 -7.23
C SER A 185 -13.09 -14.66 -6.09
N LEU A 186 -13.31 -13.37 -6.41
CA LEU A 186 -13.37 -12.27 -5.44
C LEU A 186 -14.79 -12.01 -4.90
N LYS A 187 -15.76 -12.85 -5.29
CA LYS A 187 -17.17 -12.68 -4.91
C LYS A 187 -17.40 -12.95 -3.42
N ALA A 188 -18.52 -12.40 -2.93
CA ALA A 188 -19.36 -12.87 -1.81
C ALA A 188 -19.05 -14.28 -1.24
N ASP A 189 -19.24 -15.19 -2.17
CA ASP A 189 -19.40 -16.63 -2.02
C ASP A 189 -18.32 -17.40 -2.77
N GLY A 190 -17.28 -16.70 -3.24
CA GLY A 190 -16.14 -17.28 -3.91
C GLY A 190 -15.49 -18.32 -3.00
N ARG A 191 -15.48 -19.58 -3.45
CA ARG A 191 -14.81 -20.67 -2.72
C ARG A 191 -13.31 -20.59 -3.01
N GLY A 192 -12.49 -20.49 -1.97
CA GLY A 192 -11.06 -20.80 -2.07
C GLY A 192 -10.81 -22.28 -1.73
N GLY A 193 -9.73 -22.88 -2.21
CA GLY A 193 -9.40 -24.26 -1.85
C GLY A 193 -8.35 -24.93 -2.73
N TRP A 194 -8.55 -26.22 -2.98
CA TRP A 194 -7.76 -27.02 -3.91
C TRP A 194 -8.45 -27.15 -5.28
N ASP A 195 -9.77 -27.33 -5.28
CA ASP A 195 -10.60 -27.36 -6.50
C ASP A 195 -10.78 -25.96 -7.13
N TYR A 196 -10.47 -24.92 -6.36
CA TYR A 196 -10.48 -23.50 -6.75
C TYR A 196 -9.23 -22.83 -6.19
N GLY A 197 -8.69 -21.81 -6.85
CA GLY A 197 -7.51 -21.10 -6.35
C GLY A 197 -7.74 -20.47 -4.96
N PRO A 198 -6.69 -20.25 -4.14
CA PRO A 198 -6.83 -19.62 -2.83
C PRO A 198 -7.43 -18.21 -2.90
N ASP A 199 -8.04 -17.76 -1.79
CA ASP A 199 -8.54 -16.39 -1.66
C ASP A 199 -7.37 -15.39 -1.65
N LEU A 200 -7.18 -14.70 -2.78
CA LEU A 200 -6.07 -13.78 -2.98
C LEU A 200 -6.08 -12.57 -2.04
N ARG A 201 -7.24 -12.23 -1.44
CA ARG A 201 -7.33 -11.18 -0.41
C ARG A 201 -6.58 -11.53 0.86
N ARG A 202 -6.23 -12.81 1.05
CA ARG A 202 -5.47 -13.30 2.20
C ARG A 202 -3.99 -13.59 1.86
N MET A 203 -3.65 -13.70 0.57
CA MET A 203 -2.35 -14.16 0.11
C MET A 203 -1.26 -13.09 0.10
N GLY A 204 -1.60 -11.80 0.00
CA GLY A 204 -0.60 -10.72 -0.02
C GLY A 204 0.23 -10.56 1.25
N ARG A 205 -0.12 -11.23 2.36
CA ARG A 205 0.74 -11.33 3.56
C ARG A 205 2.06 -12.08 3.30
N HIS A 206 2.14 -12.87 2.23
CA HIS A 206 3.35 -13.62 1.89
C HIS A 206 4.43 -12.77 1.19
N GLY A 207 4.14 -11.49 0.88
CA GLY A 207 5.09 -10.54 0.29
C GLY A 207 5.32 -10.71 -1.22
N ASP A 208 5.98 -9.71 -1.83
CA ASP A 208 6.19 -9.62 -3.29
C ASP A 208 6.87 -10.86 -3.89
N ARG A 209 7.96 -11.33 -3.26
CA ARG A 209 8.74 -12.47 -3.76
C ARG A 209 7.88 -13.73 -3.91
N TYR A 210 7.04 -14.01 -2.91
CA TYR A 210 6.16 -15.17 -2.93
C TYR A 210 5.09 -15.06 -4.03
N LEU A 211 4.47 -13.88 -4.17
CA LEU A 211 3.47 -13.63 -5.22
C LEU A 211 4.09 -13.76 -6.62
N ARG A 212 5.28 -13.17 -6.82
CA ARG A 212 6.05 -13.28 -8.07
C ARG A 212 6.35 -14.73 -8.41
N GLN A 213 6.87 -15.50 -7.45
CA GLN A 213 7.15 -16.91 -7.66
C GLN A 213 5.87 -17.70 -7.96
N SER A 214 4.76 -17.40 -7.28
CA SER A 214 3.47 -18.06 -7.55
C SER A 214 2.97 -17.81 -8.98
N LEU A 215 3.27 -16.67 -9.58
CA LEU A 215 2.85 -16.37 -10.96
C LEU A 215 3.77 -17.02 -12.00
N LEU A 216 5.08 -17.02 -11.75
CA LEU A 216 6.08 -17.46 -12.73
C LEU A 216 6.38 -18.96 -12.64
N ASP A 217 6.50 -19.48 -11.43
CA ASP A 217 6.76 -20.89 -11.13
C ASP A 217 5.93 -21.34 -9.92
N PRO A 218 4.61 -21.52 -10.08
CA PRO A 218 3.72 -21.90 -8.98
C PRO A 218 4.11 -23.24 -8.35
N ALA A 219 4.70 -24.16 -9.13
CA ALA A 219 5.12 -25.47 -8.65
C ALA A 219 6.26 -25.39 -7.61
N ALA A 220 7.07 -24.34 -7.65
CA ALA A 220 8.12 -24.12 -6.65
C ALA A 220 7.56 -23.76 -5.26
N ASN A 221 6.41 -23.08 -5.20
CA ASN A 221 5.72 -22.82 -3.93
C ASN A 221 4.85 -24.01 -3.52
N PHE A 222 4.27 -24.72 -4.49
CA PHE A 222 3.36 -25.82 -4.23
C PHE A 222 3.45 -26.93 -5.27
N ALA A 223 4.17 -28.00 -4.93
CA ALA A 223 4.30 -29.17 -5.79
C ALA A 223 2.92 -29.81 -6.05
N GLY A 224 2.57 -29.98 -7.33
CA GLY A 224 1.27 -30.52 -7.75
C GLY A 224 0.13 -29.50 -7.85
N THR A 225 0.43 -28.21 -7.78
CA THR A 225 -0.54 -27.14 -8.08
C THR A 225 -1.16 -27.27 -9.47
N THR A 226 -2.45 -26.94 -9.58
CA THR A 226 -3.15 -26.78 -10.86
C THR A 226 -3.09 -25.34 -11.39
N MET A 227 -2.48 -24.41 -10.62
CA MET A 227 -2.27 -23.04 -11.06
C MET A 227 -1.32 -23.02 -12.28
N PRO A 228 -1.73 -22.42 -13.41
CA PRO A 228 -0.87 -22.33 -14.58
C PRO A 228 0.31 -21.39 -14.31
N SER A 229 1.46 -21.70 -14.92
CA SER A 229 2.57 -20.76 -14.99
C SER A 229 2.27 -19.67 -16.01
N TYR A 230 2.52 -18.41 -15.64
CA TYR A 230 2.45 -17.25 -16.52
C TYR A 230 3.84 -16.79 -16.98
N GLN A 231 4.88 -17.64 -16.86
CA GLN A 231 6.25 -17.30 -17.27
C GLN A 231 6.33 -16.82 -18.72
N SER A 232 5.59 -17.43 -19.65
CA SER A 232 5.59 -17.04 -21.06
C SER A 232 4.91 -15.69 -21.32
N SER A 233 3.90 -15.32 -20.53
CA SER A 233 3.16 -14.06 -20.70
C SER A 233 3.76 -12.89 -19.91
N LEU A 234 4.34 -13.17 -18.74
CA LEU A 234 4.77 -12.14 -17.77
C LEU A 234 6.28 -12.15 -17.49
N GLY A 235 6.98 -13.24 -17.77
CA GLY A 235 8.37 -13.43 -17.35
C GLY A 235 9.37 -12.45 -17.98
N GLU A 236 9.15 -12.08 -19.24
CA GLU A 236 9.98 -11.10 -19.95
C GLU A 236 9.45 -9.66 -19.83
N ASN A 237 8.32 -9.46 -19.15
CA ASN A 237 7.62 -8.17 -19.05
C ASN A 237 7.51 -7.73 -17.58
N PRO A 238 8.62 -7.30 -16.94
CA PRO A 238 8.65 -6.97 -15.52
C PRO A 238 7.67 -5.85 -15.13
N GLU A 239 7.38 -4.95 -16.07
CA GLU A 239 6.40 -3.87 -15.88
C GLU A 239 4.96 -4.39 -15.80
N ILE A 240 4.57 -5.28 -16.71
CA ILE A 240 3.23 -5.89 -16.74
C ILE A 240 3.04 -6.77 -15.51
N LEU A 241 4.07 -7.55 -15.14
CA LEU A 241 4.07 -8.33 -13.92
C LEU A 241 3.92 -7.44 -12.68
N SER A 242 4.60 -6.31 -12.62
CA SER A 242 4.49 -5.35 -11.51
C SER A 242 3.10 -4.71 -11.43
N ASP A 243 2.44 -4.45 -12.56
CA ASP A 243 1.06 -3.98 -12.57
C ASP A 243 0.12 -5.01 -11.95
N LEU A 244 0.21 -6.29 -12.36
CA LEU A 244 -0.58 -7.37 -11.76
C LEU A 244 -0.28 -7.53 -10.26
N LEU A 245 0.99 -7.54 -9.86
CA LEU A 245 1.40 -7.64 -8.45
C LEU A 245 0.88 -6.46 -7.62
N THR A 246 0.89 -5.24 -8.17
CA THR A 246 0.30 -4.06 -7.53
C THR A 246 -1.16 -4.30 -7.19
N TYR A 247 -1.93 -4.84 -8.13
CA TYR A 247 -3.32 -5.18 -7.89
C TYR A 247 -3.49 -6.32 -6.88
N LEU A 248 -2.66 -7.36 -6.91
CA LEU A 248 -2.70 -8.44 -5.92
C LEU A 248 -2.39 -7.95 -4.50
N HIS A 249 -1.46 -7.01 -4.34
CA HIS A 249 -1.23 -6.34 -3.05
C HIS A 249 -2.47 -5.56 -2.60
N ALA A 250 -3.11 -4.85 -3.54
CA ALA A 250 -4.30 -4.05 -3.27
C ALA A 250 -5.47 -4.90 -2.74
N LEU A 251 -5.62 -6.14 -3.21
CA LEU A 251 -6.66 -7.07 -2.73
C LEU A 251 -6.57 -7.38 -1.23
N THR A 252 -5.42 -7.17 -0.60
CA THR A 252 -5.22 -7.44 0.83
C THR A 252 -5.48 -6.24 1.74
N LEU A 253 -5.67 -5.06 1.14
CA LEU A 253 -5.87 -3.83 1.88
C LEU A 253 -7.35 -3.61 2.20
N PRO A 254 -7.68 -3.04 3.36
CA PRO A 254 -9.07 -2.76 3.71
C PRO A 254 -9.68 -1.70 2.79
N ARG A 255 -10.94 -1.89 2.41
CA ARG A 255 -11.74 -0.87 1.72
C ARG A 255 -12.32 0.10 2.74
N LEU A 256 -11.70 1.26 2.87
CA LEU A 256 -12.19 2.35 3.73
C LEU A 256 -13.35 3.10 3.08
N LYS A 257 -13.33 3.24 1.74
CA LYS A 257 -14.43 3.77 0.94
C LYS A 257 -14.66 2.86 -0.27
N ASP A 258 -15.75 2.10 -0.25
CA ASP A 258 -16.28 1.40 -1.42
C ASP A 258 -17.81 1.49 -1.37
N PRO A 259 -18.47 2.09 -2.37
CA PRO A 259 -19.95 2.12 -2.41
C PRO A 259 -20.56 0.71 -2.58
N GLY A 260 -19.74 -0.32 -2.81
CA GLY A 260 -20.17 -1.68 -3.06
C GLY A 260 -20.76 -1.84 -4.47
N ILE A 261 -20.94 -3.09 -4.87
CA ILE A 261 -21.54 -3.43 -6.17
C ILE A 261 -23.05 -3.17 -6.16
N ASP A 262 -23.73 -3.51 -5.07
CA ASP A 262 -25.19 -3.58 -5.05
C ASP A 262 -25.87 -2.21 -5.17
N GLY A 263 -25.26 -1.15 -4.64
CA GLY A 263 -25.75 0.22 -4.77
C GLY A 263 -25.70 0.77 -6.21
N LEU A 264 -24.84 0.21 -7.07
CA LEU A 264 -24.69 0.64 -8.47
C LEU A 264 -25.78 0.03 -9.37
N TYR A 265 -26.12 -1.24 -9.13
CA TYR A 265 -27.05 -2.03 -9.95
C TYR A 265 -28.50 -2.06 -9.46
N ALA A 266 -28.77 -1.57 -8.25
CA ALA A 266 -30.15 -1.37 -7.77
C ALA A 266 -30.91 -0.29 -8.58
N ARG A 267 -30.20 0.46 -9.44
CA ARG A 267 -30.80 1.44 -10.36
C ARG A 267 -31.15 0.76 -11.69
N PRO A 268 -32.33 1.04 -12.27
CA PRO A 268 -32.65 0.60 -13.63
C PRO A 268 -31.51 0.94 -14.60
N CYS A 269 -31.19 0.06 -15.55
CA CYS A 269 -30.15 0.33 -16.56
C CYS A 269 -30.41 1.66 -17.29
N THR A 270 -31.70 2.02 -17.46
CA THR A 270 -32.14 3.30 -18.02
C THR A 270 -31.68 4.51 -17.21
N THR A 271 -31.41 4.38 -15.91
CA THR A 271 -30.89 5.50 -15.07
C THR A 271 -29.57 6.08 -15.59
N CYS A 272 -28.74 5.25 -16.22
CA CYS A 272 -27.48 5.69 -16.85
C CYS A 272 -27.57 5.66 -18.39
N HIS A 273 -28.53 4.90 -18.95
CA HIS A 273 -28.65 4.60 -20.39
C HIS A 273 -29.97 5.11 -21.04
N ALA A 274 -30.56 6.20 -20.54
CA ALA A 274 -31.83 6.80 -21.05
C ALA A 274 -31.66 7.90 -22.12
N GLY A 275 -30.71 7.76 -23.05
CA GLY A 275 -30.64 8.64 -24.21
C GLY A 275 -31.69 8.28 -25.26
N LEU A 276 -32.03 9.23 -26.14
CA LEU A 276 -32.83 8.98 -27.35
C LEU A 276 -32.29 7.75 -28.10
N GLY A 277 -33.16 6.83 -28.55
CA GLY A 277 -32.73 5.60 -29.23
C GLY A 277 -32.06 4.55 -28.31
N GLY A 278 -32.24 4.65 -26.98
CA GLY A 278 -31.55 3.80 -26.00
C GLY A 278 -30.06 4.13 -25.86
N ALA A 279 -29.60 5.28 -26.37
CA ALA A 279 -28.20 5.66 -26.33
C ALA A 279 -27.75 5.79 -24.88
N ALA A 280 -26.55 5.30 -24.56
CA ALA A 280 -25.89 5.73 -23.34
C ALA A 280 -25.71 7.25 -23.43
N VAL A 281 -26.44 8.02 -22.61
CA VAL A 281 -26.39 9.50 -22.67
C VAL A 281 -25.02 10.07 -22.30
N GLY A 282 -24.09 9.21 -21.87
CA GLY A 282 -22.69 9.57 -21.61
C GLY A 282 -22.53 10.54 -20.44
N THR A 283 -23.60 10.84 -19.71
CA THR A 283 -23.57 11.76 -18.57
C THR A 283 -22.85 11.15 -17.37
N ILE A 284 -22.80 9.81 -17.28
CA ILE A 284 -22.09 9.08 -16.24
C ILE A 284 -20.91 8.36 -16.89
N ARG A 285 -19.70 8.90 -16.70
CA ARG A 285 -18.46 8.22 -17.04
C ARG A 285 -18.06 7.29 -15.90
N HIS A 286 -17.94 5.99 -16.18
CA HIS A 286 -17.35 5.06 -15.22
C HIS A 286 -15.86 5.36 -15.08
N GLN A 287 -15.29 5.25 -13.89
CA GLN A 287 -13.84 5.44 -13.67
C GLN A 287 -13.03 4.15 -13.89
N CYS A 288 -13.69 3.07 -14.30
CA CYS A 288 -13.05 1.77 -14.50
C CYS A 288 -12.56 1.70 -15.93
N VAL A 289 -11.24 1.57 -16.10
CA VAL A 289 -10.59 1.50 -17.42
C VAL A 289 -11.18 0.37 -18.27
N TRP A 290 -11.46 -0.79 -17.67
CA TRP A 290 -12.08 -1.92 -18.37
C TRP A 290 -13.44 -1.55 -18.97
N ILE A 291 -14.35 -1.02 -18.16
CA ILE A 291 -15.68 -0.60 -18.65
C ILE A 291 -15.54 0.49 -19.71
N ASN A 292 -14.54 1.37 -19.59
CA ASN A 292 -14.32 2.46 -20.52
C ASN A 292 -13.79 2.03 -21.89
N GLU A 293 -13.02 0.96 -21.96
CA GLU A 293 -12.55 0.42 -23.24
C GLU A 293 -13.59 -0.53 -23.85
N GLU A 294 -14.31 -1.30 -23.03
CA GLU A 294 -15.36 -2.20 -23.47
C GLU A 294 -16.71 -1.51 -23.69
N GLN A 295 -16.76 -0.17 -23.67
CA GLN A 295 -18.01 0.60 -23.77
C GLN A 295 -18.84 0.21 -24.98
N GLU A 296 -18.21 -0.06 -26.13
CA GLU A 296 -18.93 -0.41 -27.35
C GLU A 296 -19.62 -1.77 -27.23
N GLN A 297 -18.97 -2.76 -26.61
CA GLN A 297 -19.56 -4.08 -26.38
C GLN A 297 -20.68 -4.03 -25.33
N LEU A 298 -20.55 -3.13 -24.36
CA LEU A 298 -21.52 -2.94 -23.27
C LEU A 298 -22.71 -2.04 -23.66
N ARG A 299 -22.75 -1.50 -24.88
CA ARG A 299 -23.89 -0.72 -25.38
C ARG A 299 -25.09 -1.61 -25.63
N CYS A 300 -26.28 -1.09 -25.30
CA CYS A 300 -27.52 -1.83 -25.54
C CYS A 300 -27.80 -2.03 -27.04
N GLN A 301 -27.38 -1.07 -27.88
CA GLN A 301 -27.49 -1.15 -29.35
C GLN A 301 -26.71 -2.32 -29.95
N SER A 302 -25.74 -2.86 -29.22
CA SER A 302 -24.97 -4.03 -29.66
C SER A 302 -25.83 -5.29 -29.73
N CYS A 303 -26.99 -5.32 -29.07
CA CYS A 303 -27.94 -6.44 -29.10
C CYS A 303 -29.41 -6.05 -29.38
N HIS A 304 -29.78 -4.77 -29.25
CA HIS A 304 -31.16 -4.29 -29.41
C HIS A 304 -31.29 -3.30 -30.58
N THR A 305 -32.28 -3.53 -31.44
CA THR A 305 -32.65 -2.61 -32.53
C THR A 305 -33.91 -1.82 -32.16
N GLY A 306 -33.81 -0.50 -31.98
CA GLY A 306 -34.95 0.39 -31.69
C GLY A 306 -34.84 1.17 -30.37
N GLU A 307 -35.85 2.00 -30.05
CA GLU A 307 -35.93 2.71 -28.76
C GLU A 307 -36.22 1.73 -27.61
N LEU A 308 -35.38 1.78 -26.57
CA LEU A 308 -35.60 0.99 -25.36
C LEU A 308 -36.74 1.61 -24.53
N PRO A 309 -37.68 0.81 -23.98
CA PRO A 309 -38.74 1.34 -23.13
C PRO A 309 -38.17 2.03 -21.88
N VAL A 310 -38.76 3.16 -21.48
CA VAL A 310 -38.26 3.99 -20.35
C VAL A 310 -38.36 3.26 -19.00
N GLU A 311 -39.29 2.32 -18.87
CA GLU A 311 -39.55 1.51 -17.69
C GLU A 311 -39.42 0.01 -17.98
N VAL A 312 -38.20 -0.46 -18.29
CA VAL A 312 -37.95 -1.91 -18.31
C VAL A 312 -37.58 -2.36 -16.90
N SER A 313 -38.59 -2.80 -16.14
CA SER A 313 -38.37 -3.68 -14.98
C SER A 313 -37.83 -5.00 -15.50
N PHE A 314 -36.50 -5.12 -15.60
CA PHE A 314 -35.85 -6.38 -15.92
C PHE A 314 -36.01 -7.34 -14.73
N ALA A 315 -37.11 -8.09 -14.71
CA ALA A 315 -37.26 -9.25 -13.84
C ALA A 315 -36.21 -10.34 -14.13
N GLY A 316 -35.47 -10.22 -15.24
CA GLY A 316 -34.26 -11.01 -15.54
C GLY A 316 -33.09 -10.12 -15.94
N PHE A 317 -31.93 -10.28 -15.30
CA PHE A 317 -30.69 -9.56 -15.63
C PHE A 317 -30.32 -9.71 -17.12
N CYS A 318 -29.92 -8.60 -17.77
CA CYS A 318 -29.32 -8.63 -19.11
C CYS A 318 -28.17 -9.65 -19.17
N PRO A 319 -28.14 -10.59 -20.15
CA PRO A 319 -27.10 -11.61 -20.24
C PRO A 319 -25.67 -11.05 -20.31
N VAL A 320 -25.46 -9.96 -21.05
CA VAL A 320 -24.17 -9.25 -21.16
C VAL A 320 -23.77 -8.67 -19.80
N VAL A 321 -24.69 -7.97 -19.12
CA VAL A 321 -24.43 -7.45 -17.77
C VAL A 321 -24.17 -8.59 -16.79
N ARG A 322 -24.90 -9.70 -16.88
CA ARG A 322 -24.71 -10.89 -16.04
C ARG A 322 -23.34 -11.53 -16.24
N GLU A 323 -22.87 -11.61 -17.48
CA GLU A 323 -21.55 -12.10 -17.84
C GLU A 323 -20.44 -11.20 -17.28
N HIS A 324 -20.54 -9.89 -17.49
CA HIS A 324 -19.52 -8.95 -17.04
C HIS A 324 -19.61 -8.58 -15.55
N ARG A 325 -20.74 -8.84 -14.86
CA ARG A 325 -20.92 -8.56 -13.42
C ARG A 325 -19.83 -9.20 -12.56
N GLY A 326 -19.37 -10.40 -12.94
CA GLY A 326 -18.27 -11.06 -12.25
C GLY A 326 -16.99 -10.24 -12.24
N GLY A 327 -16.72 -9.49 -13.32
CA GLY A 327 -15.54 -8.64 -13.44
C GLY A 327 -15.61 -7.37 -12.60
N CYS A 328 -16.81 -6.89 -12.26
CA CYS A 328 -16.98 -5.70 -11.42
C CYS A 328 -16.42 -5.91 -10.01
N PHE A 329 -16.37 -7.17 -9.51
CA PHE A 329 -15.74 -7.53 -8.24
C PHE A 329 -14.24 -7.27 -8.21
N ALA A 330 -13.59 -7.07 -9.37
CA ALA A 330 -12.20 -6.65 -9.37
C ALA A 330 -12.02 -5.22 -8.83
N CYS A 331 -12.99 -4.34 -9.11
CA CYS A 331 -12.91 -2.93 -8.71
C CYS A 331 -13.83 -2.59 -7.55
N HIS A 332 -14.80 -3.43 -7.21
CA HIS A 332 -15.75 -3.24 -6.13
C HIS A 332 -15.75 -4.49 -5.25
N THR A 333 -14.98 -4.44 -4.17
CA THR A 333 -14.77 -5.58 -3.29
C THR A 333 -15.50 -5.41 -1.96
N GLY A 334 -16.31 -4.36 -1.81
CA GLY A 334 -17.03 -3.99 -0.60
C GLY A 334 -17.89 -5.13 -0.07
N TYR A 335 -17.30 -5.93 0.81
CA TYR A 335 -18.03 -6.55 1.90
C TYR A 335 -18.24 -5.42 2.90
N GLY A 336 -19.45 -4.86 2.92
CA GLY A 336 -19.90 -4.13 4.09
C GLY A 336 -19.81 -5.09 5.28
N GLY A 337 -18.93 -4.77 6.23
CA GLY A 337 -19.16 -5.13 7.62
C GLY A 337 -20.20 -4.19 8.20
#